data_AF-A0A3S4KMM3-F1
#
_entry.id   AF-A0A3S4KMM3-F1
#
_cell.length_a   1.000
_cell.length_b   1.000
_cell.length_c   1.000
_cell.angle_alpha   90.00
_cell.angle_beta   90.00
_cell.angle_gamma   90.00
#
_symmetry.space_group_name_H-M   'P 1'
#
loop_
_entity.id
_entity.type
_entity.pdbx_description
1 polymer ?
#
loop_
_entity_poly.entity_id
_entity_poly.type
_entity_poly.pdbx_seq_one_letter_code
_entity_poly.pdbx_strand_id
1 'polypeptide(L)'
;MRVRTALKLGLDRDIIANKVKGQGDLPAYGYTPPYTDGAKLSEPEWFTWSQEKRNEEAKKLLAEAGYSADKPLTFNLLYNTSDLHKKLAIAAASLWRKNLGIDVKAGQPGVENVPRYPSSGHL
;
A
#
# COMPACT_ATOMS: atom_id res chain seq x y z
N MET A 1 0.61 8.59 -15.02
CA MET A 1 1.40 7.64 -14.20
C MET A 1 1.64 8.09 -12.73
N ARG A 2 1.22 9.30 -12.32
CA ARG A 2 1.53 9.91 -11.02
C ARG A 2 1.02 9.12 -9.79
N VAL A 3 -0.27 8.77 -9.77
CA VAL A 3 -0.90 8.07 -8.62
C VAL A 3 -0.21 6.74 -8.28
N ARG A 4 0.05 5.89 -9.29
CA ARG A 4 0.74 4.60 -9.08
C ARG A 4 2.14 4.79 -8.51
N THR A 5 2.85 5.82 -8.96
CA THR A 5 4.20 6.14 -8.50
C THR A 5 4.17 6.63 -7.05
N ALA A 6 3.19 7.46 -6.67
CA ALA A 6 3.01 7.88 -5.29
C ALA A 6 2.77 6.70 -4.33
N LEU A 7 1.89 5.77 -4.70
CA LEU A 7 1.63 4.56 -3.89
C LEU A 7 2.90 3.70 -3.75
N LYS A 8 3.69 3.57 -4.81
CA LYS A 8 4.97 2.83 -4.80
C LYS A 8 5.97 3.46 -3.82
N LEU A 9 6.09 4.78 -3.81
CA LEU A 9 7.05 5.51 -2.99
C LEU A 9 6.63 5.60 -1.52
N GLY A 10 5.34 5.85 -1.27
CA GLY A 10 4.81 6.00 0.10
C GLY A 10 4.67 4.70 0.89
N LEU A 11 4.90 3.54 0.27
CA LEU A 11 4.92 2.25 0.98
C LEU A 11 6.29 2.00 1.59
N ASP A 12 6.33 1.97 2.93
CA ASP A 12 7.53 1.63 3.70
C ASP A 12 7.76 0.11 3.70
N ARG A 13 8.67 -0.31 2.83
CA ARG A 13 8.99 -1.73 2.62
C ARG A 13 9.79 -2.32 3.78
N ASP A 14 10.57 -1.51 4.49
CA ASP A 14 11.34 -1.96 5.64
C ASP A 14 10.42 -2.30 6.80
N ILE A 15 9.39 -1.47 7.06
CA ILE A 15 8.36 -1.79 8.05
C ILE A 15 7.61 -3.06 7.65
N ILE A 16 7.15 -3.17 6.40
CA ILE A 16 6.39 -4.34 5.95
C ILE A 16 7.21 -5.62 6.05
N ALA A 17 8.42 -5.64 5.49
CA ALA A 17 9.25 -6.84 5.44
C ALA A 17 9.80 -7.22 6.81
N ASN A 18 10.36 -6.26 7.55
CA ASN A 18 11.11 -6.57 8.77
C ASN A 18 10.26 -6.51 10.05
N LYS A 19 9.24 -5.65 10.12
CA LYS A 19 8.43 -5.47 11.35
C LYS A 19 7.07 -6.16 11.28
N VAL A 20 6.41 -6.15 10.13
CA VAL A 20 5.06 -6.74 10.00
C VAL A 20 5.15 -8.23 9.69
N LYS A 21 5.94 -8.59 8.66
CA LYS A 21 6.18 -9.99 8.30
C LYS A 21 7.27 -10.60 9.18
N GLY A 22 8.46 -10.00 9.22
CA GLY A 22 9.54 -10.38 10.14
C GLY A 22 10.11 -11.79 9.90
N GLN A 23 9.98 -12.32 8.68
CA GLN A 23 10.38 -13.70 8.33
C GLN A 23 11.64 -13.76 7.44
N GLY A 24 12.41 -12.66 7.37
CA GLY A 24 13.66 -12.60 6.59
C GLY A 24 13.50 -12.23 5.11
N ASP A 25 12.33 -11.73 4.69
CA ASP A 25 12.16 -11.24 3.32
C ASP A 25 12.98 -9.98 3.06
N LEU A 26 13.53 -9.89 1.86
CA LEU A 26 14.26 -8.71 1.40
C LEU A 26 13.28 -7.66 0.82
N PRO A 27 13.39 -6.38 1.20
CA PRO A 27 12.64 -5.30 0.57
C PRO A 27 12.84 -5.27 -0.96
N ALA A 28 11.76 -5.42 -1.72
CA ALA A 28 11.83 -5.49 -3.18
C ALA A 28 11.78 -4.09 -3.84
N TYR A 29 12.70 -3.83 -4.77
CA TYR A 29 12.72 -2.63 -5.61
C TYR A 29 12.20 -2.85 -7.03
N GLY A 30 12.05 -4.11 -7.44
CA GLY A 30 11.61 -4.52 -8.78
C GLY A 30 10.76 -5.79 -8.74
N TYR A 31 10.29 -6.20 -9.91
CA TYR A 31 9.48 -7.42 -10.05
C TYR A 31 10.35 -8.68 -10.08
N THR A 32 11.41 -8.67 -10.89
CA THR A 32 12.37 -9.77 -10.96
C THR A 32 13.23 -9.79 -9.70
N PRO A 33 13.33 -10.93 -8.98
CA PRO A 33 14.24 -11.03 -7.86
C PRO A 33 15.70 -10.91 -8.32
N PRO A 34 16.57 -10.18 -7.60
CA PRO A 34 17.95 -9.93 -8.01
C PRO A 34 18.83 -11.19 -8.07
N TYR A 35 18.43 -12.25 -7.37
CA TYR A 35 19.13 -13.54 -7.36
C TYR A 35 18.70 -14.48 -8.51
N THR A 36 17.87 -14.00 -9.44
CA THR A 36 17.45 -14.78 -10.61
C THR A 36 18.62 -14.90 -11.58
N ASP A 37 18.89 -16.11 -12.08
CA ASP A 37 19.99 -16.33 -13.03
C ASP A 37 19.83 -15.43 -14.27
N GLY A 38 20.92 -14.80 -14.70
CA GLY A 38 20.95 -13.84 -15.80
C GLY A 38 20.32 -12.46 -15.51
N ALA A 39 19.79 -12.20 -14.31
CA ALA A 39 19.20 -10.91 -13.98
C ALA A 39 20.30 -9.85 -13.71
N LYS A 40 20.35 -8.82 -14.58
CA LYS A 40 21.15 -7.61 -14.36
C LYS A 40 20.22 -6.46 -14.03
N LEU A 41 19.84 -6.35 -12.76
CA LEU A 41 18.94 -5.30 -12.28
C LEU A 41 19.76 -4.17 -11.67
N SER A 42 19.46 -2.93 -12.07
CA SER A 42 19.98 -1.74 -11.42
C SER A 42 18.99 -1.28 -10.35
N GLU A 43 19.46 -1.07 -9.14
CA GLU A 43 18.65 -0.45 -8.10
C GLU A 43 18.22 0.95 -8.55
N PRO A 44 16.91 1.25 -8.54
CA PRO A 44 16.45 2.56 -8.94
C PRO A 44 16.77 3.57 -7.83
N GLU A 45 17.07 4.81 -8.21
CA GLU A 45 17.54 5.84 -7.28
C GLU A 45 16.61 6.05 -6.07
N TRP A 46 15.29 6.00 -6.28
CA TRP A 46 14.32 6.16 -5.19
C TRP A 46 14.46 5.12 -4.07
N PHE A 47 15.08 3.97 -4.34
CA PHE A 47 15.28 2.92 -3.35
C PHE A 47 16.36 3.26 -2.32
N THR A 48 17.32 4.13 -2.68
CA THR A 48 18.37 4.60 -1.76
C THR A 48 17.93 5.82 -0.94
N TRP A 49 16.79 6.42 -1.27
CA TRP A 49 16.25 7.56 -0.55
C TRP A 49 15.66 7.16 0.81
N SER A 50 15.73 8.08 1.78
CA SER A 50 14.98 7.95 3.03
C SER A 50 13.47 7.82 2.76
N GLN A 51 12.75 7.16 3.66
CA GLN A 51 11.30 7.05 3.53
C GLN A 51 10.63 8.43 3.57
N GLU A 52 11.19 9.41 4.29
CA GLU A 52 10.69 10.79 4.34
C GLU A 52 10.76 11.46 2.96
N LYS A 53 11.91 11.40 2.29
CA LYS A 53 12.07 11.94 0.92
C LYS A 53 11.11 11.26 -0.06
N ARG A 54 10.93 9.94 0.05
CA ARG A 54 9.95 9.20 -0.77
C ARG A 54 8.51 9.67 -0.50
N ASN A 55 8.16 9.95 0.75
CA ASN A 55 6.84 10.43 1.12
C ASN A 55 6.57 11.85 0.58
N GLU A 56 7.56 12.74 0.62
CA GLU A 56 7.46 14.09 0.07
C GLU A 56 7.20 14.05 -1.44
N GLU A 57 8.00 13.28 -2.19
CA GLU A 57 7.81 13.13 -3.64
C GLU A 57 6.47 12.47 -3.98
N ALA A 58 6.05 11.49 -3.18
CA ALA A 58 4.75 10.85 -3.35
C ALA A 58 3.58 11.84 -3.14
N LYS A 59 3.64 12.70 -2.12
CA LYS A 59 2.61 13.73 -1.88
C LYS A 59 2.56 14.74 -3.03
N LYS A 60 3.72 15.17 -3.53
CA LYS A 60 3.80 16.05 -4.71
C LYS A 60 3.11 15.43 -5.93
N LEU A 61 3.40 14.15 -6.22
CA LEU A 61 2.78 13.43 -7.32
C LEU A 61 1.25 13.27 -7.16
N LEU A 62 0.75 13.12 -5.93
CA LEU A 62 -0.69 13.10 -5.64
C LEU A 62 -1.33 14.48 -5.88
N ALA A 63 -0.68 15.55 -5.44
CA ALA A 63 -1.13 16.93 -5.68
C ALA A 63 -1.19 17.25 -7.18
N GLU A 64 -0.17 16.89 -7.95
CA GLU A 64 -0.16 17.01 -9.42
C GLU A 64 -1.23 16.17 -10.12
N ALA A 65 -1.73 15.12 -9.45
CA ALA A 65 -2.83 14.31 -9.92
C ALA A 65 -4.22 14.84 -9.47
N GLY A 66 -4.26 15.94 -8.73
CA GLY A 66 -5.49 16.59 -8.26
C GLY A 66 -6.04 16.04 -6.95
N TYR A 67 -5.22 15.38 -6.14
CA TYR A 67 -5.58 14.95 -4.79
C TYR A 67 -4.98 15.88 -3.74
N SER A 68 -5.78 16.25 -2.74
CA SER A 68 -5.39 17.13 -1.64
C SER A 68 -5.91 16.60 -0.31
N ALA A 69 -5.66 17.30 0.79
CA ALA A 69 -6.25 16.97 2.08
C ALA A 69 -7.79 17.04 2.06
N ASP A 70 -8.36 17.98 1.29
CA ASP A 70 -9.81 18.15 1.13
C ASP A 70 -10.42 17.13 0.16
N LYS A 71 -9.61 16.64 -0.79
CA LYS A 71 -9.99 15.61 -1.76
C LYS A 71 -8.97 14.47 -1.73
N PRO A 72 -8.95 13.65 -0.66
CA PRO A 72 -7.98 12.58 -0.52
C PRO A 72 -8.25 11.50 -1.58
N LEU A 73 -7.18 10.79 -1.96
CA LEU A 73 -7.32 9.58 -2.75
C LEU A 73 -7.98 8.50 -1.90
N THR A 74 -9.05 7.87 -2.41
CA THR A 74 -9.71 6.74 -1.77
C THR A 74 -9.76 5.53 -2.71
N PHE A 75 -9.39 4.35 -2.23
CA PHE A 75 -9.51 3.10 -2.99
C PHE A 75 -9.63 1.85 -2.10
N ASN A 76 -10.04 0.75 -2.71
CA ASN A 76 -10.12 -0.57 -2.06
C ASN A 76 -8.85 -1.39 -2.34
N LEU A 77 -8.24 -1.94 -1.30
CA LEU A 77 -7.14 -2.90 -1.40
C LEU A 77 -7.68 -4.31 -1.23
N LEU A 78 -7.75 -5.04 -2.34
CA LEU A 78 -8.24 -6.42 -2.35
C LEU A 78 -7.12 -7.40 -1.94
N TYR A 79 -7.45 -8.35 -1.06
CA TYR A 79 -6.57 -9.46 -0.68
C TYR A 79 -7.34 -10.78 -0.61
N ASN A 80 -6.67 -11.90 -0.90
CA ASN A 80 -7.24 -13.25 -0.77
C ASN A 80 -7.31 -13.70 0.70
N THR A 81 -8.25 -14.59 1.03
CA THR A 81 -8.51 -15.06 2.39
C THR A 81 -7.28 -15.73 3.03
N SER A 82 -6.58 -14.96 3.85
CA SER A 82 -5.37 -15.36 4.58
C SER A 82 -5.11 -14.35 5.70
N ASP A 83 -4.83 -14.83 6.91
CA ASP A 83 -4.47 -13.97 8.04
C ASP A 83 -3.19 -13.17 7.76
N LEU A 84 -2.24 -13.78 7.04
CA LEU A 84 -1.02 -13.10 6.63
C LEU A 84 -1.33 -11.94 5.68
N HIS A 85 -2.13 -12.19 4.63
CA HIS A 85 -2.47 -11.14 3.67
C HIS A 85 -3.35 -10.06 4.29
N LYS A 86 -4.25 -10.41 5.21
CA LYS A 86 -5.03 -9.45 6.00
C LYS A 86 -4.12 -8.54 6.82
N LYS A 87 -3.15 -9.10 7.55
CA LYS A 87 -2.18 -8.33 8.35
C LYS A 87 -1.36 -7.38 7.47
N LEU A 88 -0.86 -7.87 6.33
CA LEU A 88 -0.09 -7.07 5.37
C LEU A 88 -0.94 -5.96 4.74
N ALA A 89 -2.18 -6.25 4.36
CA ALA A 89 -3.10 -5.28 3.77
C ALA A 89 -3.46 -4.15 4.74
N ILE A 90 -3.76 -4.48 6.00
CA ILE A 90 -4.03 -3.50 7.06
C ILE A 90 -2.79 -2.64 7.32
N ALA A 91 -1.60 -3.25 7.37
CA ALA A 91 -0.36 -2.50 7.56
C ALA A 91 -0.08 -1.54 6.40
N ALA A 92 -0.24 -1.99 5.15
CA ALA A 92 -0.08 -1.16 3.97
C ALA A 92 -1.07 0.02 3.97
N ALA A 93 -2.35 -0.24 4.26
CA ALA A 93 -3.38 0.79 4.37
C ALA A 93 -3.03 1.83 5.45
N SER A 94 -2.57 1.38 6.62
CA SER A 94 -2.15 2.25 7.72
C SER A 94 -0.94 3.11 7.35
N LEU A 95 0.07 2.51 6.71
CA LEU A 95 1.27 3.22 6.25
C LEU A 95 0.93 4.26 5.20
N TRP A 96 0.10 3.94 4.21
CA TRP A 96 -0.32 4.92 3.21
C TRP A 96 -1.14 6.05 3.81
N ARG A 97 -2.03 5.77 4.76
CA ARG A 97 -2.76 6.81 5.48
C ARG A 97 -1.81 7.73 6.26
N LYS A 98 -0.86 7.16 7.01
CA LYS A 98 0.15 7.92 7.76
C LYS A 98 1.06 8.75 6.85
N ASN A 99 1.56 8.14 5.78
CA ASN A 99 2.61 8.72 4.94
C ASN A 99 2.04 9.70 3.92
N LEU A 100 0.85 9.42 3.36
CA LEU A 100 0.29 10.14 2.22
C LEU A 100 -1.06 10.81 2.51
N GLY A 101 -1.69 10.53 3.65
CA GLY A 101 -3.01 11.10 3.98
C GLY A 101 -4.16 10.54 3.13
N ILE A 102 -3.97 9.36 2.53
CA ILE A 102 -4.97 8.73 1.66
C ILE A 102 -5.82 7.72 2.44
N ASP A 103 -7.04 7.46 1.97
CA ASP A 103 -7.96 6.49 2.58
C ASP A 103 -7.95 5.17 1.82
N VAL A 104 -7.61 4.08 2.51
CA VAL A 104 -7.49 2.75 1.89
C VAL A 104 -8.32 1.76 2.67
N LYS A 105 -9.31 1.18 2.01
CA LYS A 105 -10.18 0.15 2.60
C LYS A 105 -9.67 -1.23 2.20
N ALA A 106 -9.07 -1.96 3.13
CA ALA A 106 -8.65 -3.33 2.91
C ALA A 106 -9.86 -4.28 3.01
N GLY A 107 -10.06 -5.14 2.02
CA GLY A 107 -11.18 -6.07 1.99
C GLY A 107 -10.91 -7.30 1.12
N GLN A 108 -11.74 -8.34 1.30
CA GLN A 108 -11.67 -9.55 0.49
C GLN A 108 -12.68 -9.46 -0.66
N PRO A 109 -12.40 -10.06 -1.83
CA PRO A 109 -13.38 -10.19 -2.91
C PRO A 109 -14.67 -10.85 -2.38
N GLY A 110 -15.83 -10.27 -2.69
CA GLY A 110 -17.13 -10.81 -2.27
C GLY A 110 -17.59 -10.45 -0.86
N VAL A 111 -16.76 -9.76 -0.06
CA VAL A 111 -17.21 -9.13 1.20
C VAL A 111 -17.65 -7.71 0.88
N GLU A 112 -18.82 -7.60 0.25
CA GLU A 112 -19.45 -6.32 0.03
C GLU A 112 -19.78 -5.71 1.41
N ASN A 113 -19.36 -4.46 1.66
CA ASN A 113 -19.80 -3.71 2.84
C ASN A 113 -21.28 -3.32 2.63
N VAL A 114 -22.17 -4.32 2.62
CA VAL A 114 -23.60 -4.09 2.56
C VAL A 114 -24.00 -3.46 3.89
N PRO A 115 -24.66 -2.29 3.90
CA PRO A 115 -25.27 -1.79 5.12
C PRO A 115 -26.16 -2.89 5.69
N ARG A 116 -25.90 -3.34 6.91
CA ARG A 116 -26.81 -4.29 7.56
C ARG A 116 -28.17 -3.60 7.68
N TYR A 117 -29.15 -4.02 6.88
CA TYR A 117 -30.52 -3.62 7.12
C TYR A 117 -30.91 -4.12 8.52
N PRO A 118 -31.59 -3.30 9.34
CA PRO A 118 -32.06 -3.76 10.63
C PRO A 118 -33.04 -4.90 10.38
N SER A 119 -32.74 -6.06 10.95
CA SER A 119 -33.60 -7.23 10.95
C SER A 119 -34.96 -6.83 11.54
N SER A 120 -35.94 -6.66 10.67
CA SER A 120 -37.34 -6.50 11.05
C SER A 120 -37.76 -7.76 11.79
N GLY A 121 -37.95 -7.61 13.10
CA GLY A 121 -38.47 -8.65 13.98
C GLY A 121 -39.80 -9.16 13.44
N HIS A 122 -39.91 -10.49 13.36
CA HIS A 122 -41.17 -11.17 13.14
C HIS A 122 -42.05 -10.94 14.38
N LEU A 123 -43.28 -10.48 14.12
CA LEU A 123 -44.44 -10.67 15.01
C LEU A 123 -44.92 -12.12 14.91
#